data_AF-A0AAX3JCF6-F1
#
_entry.id   AF-A0AAX3JCF6-F1
#
_cell.length_a   1.000
_cell.length_b   1.000
_cell.length_c   1.000
_cell.angle_alpha   90.00
_cell.angle_beta   90.00
_cell.angle_gamma   90.00
#
_symmetry.space_group_name_H-M   'P 1'
#
loop_
_entity.id
_entity.type
_entity.pdbx_description
1 polymer ?
#
loop_
_entity_poly.entity_id
_entity_poly.type
_entity_poly.pdbx_seq_one_letter_code
_entity_poly.pdbx_strand_id
1 'polypeptide(L)'
;MSEGTMVVTAPPVSSGGAPAGFGSYNPGGATSVPPGQAQAQMFHEVLNGSFFNSQNAVDYVNKNDLTSLLQWVKNNCYLNDCIVGPAMGTTGISAMAGNGAQWRDWQLGNMSDQLSGGPYSVVSALANFFWGNGRPMNVDINNIGLQLAPQKILGFNDQLMAMSAPGSYNVSLKFAYDTGVDSLVSNYYLGSITLQMEGTLNRDASGQWTFNGVVRGYQDKYDFNASTHRTKTNEDMTTIGNFLGQQFQGVTYPININGQLDGVSFSGQ
;
A
#
# COMPACT_ATOMS: atom_id res chain seq x y z
N MET A 1 11.32 -36.83 -10.77
CA MET A 1 10.03 -36.53 -10.10
C MET A 1 10.02 -35.04 -9.87
N SER A 2 9.22 -34.28 -10.62
CA SER A 2 9.09 -32.83 -10.38
C SER A 2 8.36 -32.66 -9.05
N GLU A 3 9.02 -32.07 -8.07
CA GLU A 3 8.35 -31.61 -6.85
C GLU A 3 7.19 -30.72 -7.27
N GLY A 4 5.97 -31.21 -7.07
CA GLY A 4 4.77 -30.44 -7.37
C GLY A 4 4.78 -29.24 -6.45
N THR A 5 4.90 -28.04 -7.02
CA THR A 5 4.76 -26.78 -6.29
C THR A 5 3.41 -26.83 -5.56
N MET A 6 3.43 -27.02 -4.23
CA MET A 6 2.21 -27.06 -3.45
C MET A 6 1.57 -25.67 -3.52
N VAL A 7 0.40 -25.58 -4.14
CA VAL A 7 -0.43 -24.38 -4.13
C VAL A 7 -1.04 -24.25 -2.74
N VAL A 8 -0.67 -23.21 -2.00
CA VAL A 8 -1.28 -22.89 -0.71
C VAL A 8 -2.56 -22.12 -0.99
N THR A 9 -3.71 -22.73 -0.69
CA THR A 9 -5.01 -22.06 -0.78
C THR A 9 -5.29 -21.30 0.51
N ALA A 10 -5.79 -20.07 0.40
CA ALA A 10 -6.26 -19.34 1.56
C ALA A 10 -7.35 -20.14 2.30
N PRO A 11 -7.33 -20.18 3.65
CA PRO A 11 -8.38 -20.83 4.41
C PRO A 11 -9.72 -20.11 4.17
N PRO A 12 -10.86 -20.84 4.09
CA PRO A 12 -12.18 -20.21 4.12
C PRO A 12 -12.35 -19.40 5.39
N VAL A 13 -12.74 -18.13 5.26
CA VAL A 13 -12.94 -17.20 6.37
C VAL A 13 -14.42 -16.85 6.46
N SER A 14 -15.04 -17.22 7.58
CA SER A 14 -16.42 -16.79 7.89
C SER A 14 -16.47 -15.27 7.95
N SER A 15 -17.61 -14.67 7.59
CA SER A 15 -17.72 -13.21 7.55
C SER A 15 -17.46 -12.53 8.89
N GLY A 16 -17.68 -13.22 10.01
CA GLY A 16 -17.59 -12.60 11.34
C GLY A 16 -18.53 -11.39 11.45
N GLY A 17 -18.17 -10.44 12.31
CA GLY A 17 -18.76 -9.10 12.32
C GLY A 17 -17.93 -8.13 11.47
N ALA A 18 -18.57 -7.10 10.92
CA ALA A 18 -17.84 -5.97 10.33
C ALA A 18 -16.89 -5.36 11.38
N PRO A 19 -15.76 -4.74 10.98
CA PRO A 19 -14.81 -4.13 11.91
C PRO A 19 -15.52 -3.20 12.90
N ALA A 20 -15.07 -3.18 14.16
CA ALA A 20 -15.61 -2.28 15.17
C ALA A 20 -15.58 -0.83 14.65
N GLY A 21 -16.73 -0.15 14.67
CA GLY A 21 -16.93 1.16 14.03
C GLY A 21 -17.84 1.14 12.80
N PHE A 22 -18.01 0.00 12.11
CA PHE A 22 -18.99 -0.13 11.02
C PHE A 22 -20.43 -0.30 11.53
N GLY A 23 -20.60 -0.85 12.74
CA GLY A 23 -21.85 -1.42 13.24
C GLY A 23 -22.93 -0.45 13.76
N SER A 24 -22.88 0.84 13.48
CA SER A 24 -23.95 1.79 13.86
C SER A 24 -24.51 2.61 12.70
N TYR A 25 -24.15 2.27 11.45
CA TYR A 25 -24.72 2.96 10.29
C TYR A 25 -26.20 2.58 10.11
N ASN A 26 -27.09 3.42 10.64
CA ASN A 26 -28.51 3.39 10.36
C ASN A 26 -28.80 4.49 9.32
N PRO A 27 -28.86 4.18 8.01
CA PRO A 27 -29.20 5.15 6.96
C PRO A 27 -30.63 5.74 7.09
N GLY A 28 -31.38 5.39 8.14
CA GLY A 28 -32.66 6.02 8.53
C GLY A 28 -32.75 6.40 10.02
N GLY A 29 -31.64 6.47 10.76
CA GLY A 29 -31.63 6.67 12.21
C GLY A 29 -31.05 8.00 12.67
N ALA A 30 -31.93 8.92 13.07
CA ALA A 30 -31.71 10.06 13.97
C ALA A 30 -30.53 11.03 13.73
N THR A 31 -29.81 10.94 12.61
CA THR A 31 -28.94 12.02 12.13
C THR A 31 -29.46 12.45 10.76
N SER A 32 -29.69 13.74 10.60
CA SER A 32 -30.33 14.39 9.45
C SER A 32 -29.50 14.36 8.15
N VAL A 33 -28.64 13.35 7.98
CA VAL A 33 -27.71 13.24 6.86
C VAL A 33 -28.35 12.38 5.76
N PRO A 34 -28.51 12.90 4.53
CA PRO A 34 -28.98 12.11 3.41
C PRO A 34 -28.14 10.84 3.19
N PRO A 35 -28.74 9.69 2.84
CA PRO A 35 -28.02 8.42 2.68
C PRO A 35 -26.79 8.49 1.78
N GLY A 36 -26.86 9.25 0.67
CA GLY A 36 -25.72 9.45 -0.24
C GLY A 36 -24.57 10.25 0.38
N GLN A 37 -24.83 11.19 1.29
CA GLN A 37 -23.77 11.93 1.99
C GLN A 37 -23.08 11.04 3.03
N ALA A 38 -23.84 10.21 3.73
CA ALA A 38 -23.25 9.35 4.74
C ALA A 38 -22.47 8.17 4.13
N GLN A 39 -22.87 7.66 2.95
CA GLN A 39 -22.03 6.72 2.18
C GLN A 39 -20.71 7.35 1.74
N ALA A 40 -20.72 8.61 1.32
CA ALA A 40 -19.50 9.34 0.98
C ALA A 40 -18.60 9.55 2.20
N GLN A 41 -19.16 9.87 3.36
CA GLN A 41 -18.41 9.98 4.62
C GLN A 41 -17.73 8.66 5.00
N MET A 42 -18.46 7.54 4.93
CA MET A 42 -17.86 6.22 5.18
C MET A 42 -16.75 5.88 4.18
N PHE A 43 -16.93 6.22 2.91
CA PHE A 43 -15.89 6.04 1.90
C PHE A 43 -14.63 6.85 2.26
N HIS A 44 -14.79 8.10 2.70
CA HIS A 44 -13.67 8.92 3.18
C HIS A 44 -12.99 8.32 4.43
N GLU A 45 -13.74 7.80 5.40
CA GLU A 45 -13.17 7.13 6.57
C GLU A 45 -12.38 5.88 6.18
N VAL A 46 -12.88 5.10 5.21
CA VAL A 46 -12.15 3.96 4.67
C VAL A 46 -10.84 4.44 4.02
N LEU A 47 -10.89 5.44 3.13
CA LEU A 47 -9.68 5.98 2.48
C LEU A 47 -8.65 6.49 3.50
N ASN A 48 -9.10 7.10 4.60
CA ASN A 48 -8.24 7.59 5.66
C ASN A 48 -7.70 6.48 6.59
N GLY A 49 -8.13 5.24 6.40
CA GLY A 49 -7.67 4.09 7.19
C GLY A 49 -8.32 4.00 8.57
N SER A 50 -9.46 4.64 8.81
CA SER A 50 -10.12 4.66 10.14
C SER A 50 -10.45 3.26 10.68
N PHE A 51 -10.54 2.26 9.79
CA PHE A 51 -10.84 0.87 10.14
C PHE A 51 -9.61 -0.05 10.17
N PHE A 52 -8.42 0.49 9.88
CA PHE A 52 -7.16 -0.21 10.08
C PHE A 52 -6.78 -0.13 11.56
N ASN A 53 -7.01 -1.23 12.29
CA ASN A 53 -6.63 -1.35 13.70
C ASN A 53 -5.77 -2.60 13.88
N SER A 54 -4.45 -2.43 13.86
CA SER A 54 -3.46 -3.49 14.05
C SER A 54 -3.44 -4.04 15.48
N GLN A 55 -3.84 -3.24 16.49
CA GLN A 55 -3.88 -3.68 17.88
C GLN A 55 -4.87 -4.84 18.07
N ASN A 56 -6.04 -4.80 17.43
CA ASN A 56 -6.99 -5.92 17.47
C ASN A 56 -6.36 -7.21 16.94
N ALA A 57 -5.58 -7.12 15.86
CA ALA A 57 -4.90 -8.27 15.29
C ALA A 57 -3.80 -8.82 16.23
N VAL A 58 -3.03 -7.94 16.87
CA VAL A 58 -2.07 -8.33 17.91
C VAL A 58 -2.77 -8.99 19.10
N ASP A 59 -3.93 -8.49 19.52
CA ASP A 59 -4.71 -9.10 20.58
C ASP A 59 -5.19 -10.51 20.21
N TYR A 60 -5.56 -10.74 18.95
CA TYR A 60 -5.88 -12.09 18.45
C TYR A 60 -4.66 -13.01 18.45
N VAL A 61 -3.48 -12.50 18.03
CA VAL A 61 -2.21 -13.24 18.12
C VAL A 61 -1.91 -13.63 19.58
N ASN A 62 -2.02 -12.69 20.52
CA ASN A 62 -1.77 -12.94 21.95
C ASN A 62 -2.74 -13.95 22.57
N LYS A 63 -3.95 -14.08 22.01
CA LYS A 63 -4.96 -15.07 22.41
C LYS A 63 -4.84 -16.38 21.65
N ASN A 64 -3.88 -16.50 20.72
CA ASN A 64 -3.75 -17.62 19.79
C ASN A 64 -5.04 -17.87 18.98
N ASP A 65 -5.78 -16.80 18.65
CA ASP A 65 -7.06 -16.85 17.93
C ASP A 65 -6.85 -16.60 16.43
N LEU A 66 -6.45 -17.67 15.73
CA LEU A 66 -6.25 -17.64 14.29
C LEU A 66 -7.54 -17.28 13.53
N THR A 67 -8.72 -17.66 14.05
CA THR A 67 -10.00 -17.42 13.36
C THR A 67 -10.30 -15.93 13.28
N SER A 68 -10.23 -15.23 14.41
CA SER A 68 -10.44 -13.77 14.45
C SER A 68 -9.35 -13.02 13.70
N LEU A 69 -8.11 -13.51 13.72
CA LEU A 69 -7.02 -12.92 12.94
C LEU A 69 -7.29 -13.02 11.43
N LEU A 70 -7.71 -14.18 10.93
CA LEU A 70 -8.04 -14.36 9.52
C LEU A 70 -9.25 -13.50 9.10
N GLN A 71 -10.23 -13.29 9.99
CA GLN A 71 -11.33 -12.35 9.76
C GLN A 71 -10.84 -10.91 9.63
N TRP A 72 -9.91 -10.49 10.48
CA TRP A 72 -9.29 -9.17 10.37
C TRP A 72 -8.52 -9.04 9.04
N VAL A 73 -7.74 -10.05 8.65
CA VAL A 73 -7.01 -10.04 7.36
C VAL A 73 -7.99 -9.95 6.19
N LYS A 74 -9.07 -10.76 6.19
CA LYS A 74 -10.15 -10.69 5.19
C LYS A 74 -10.74 -9.28 5.08
N ASN A 75 -11.07 -8.64 6.20
CA ASN A 75 -11.67 -7.32 6.20
C ASN A 75 -10.75 -6.25 5.60
N ASN A 76 -9.45 -6.29 5.93
CA ASN A 76 -8.49 -5.35 5.35
C ASN A 76 -8.30 -5.58 3.84
N CYS A 77 -8.16 -6.83 3.40
CA CYS A 77 -8.03 -7.12 1.97
C CYS A 77 -9.29 -6.72 1.18
N TYR A 78 -10.48 -6.96 1.75
CA TYR A 78 -11.74 -6.50 1.17
C TYR A 78 -11.81 -4.98 1.04
N LEU A 79 -11.37 -4.24 2.07
CA LEU A 79 -11.35 -2.78 2.04
C LEU A 79 -10.32 -2.23 1.06
N ASN A 80 -9.17 -2.89 0.90
CA ASN A 80 -8.23 -2.56 -0.18
C ASN A 80 -8.92 -2.69 -1.55
N ASP A 81 -9.61 -3.80 -1.79
CA ASP A 81 -10.31 -4.05 -3.05
C ASP A 81 -11.47 -3.06 -3.30
N CYS A 82 -12.14 -2.58 -2.25
CA CYS A 82 -13.10 -1.47 -2.35
C CYS A 82 -12.46 -0.17 -2.85
N ILE A 83 -11.18 0.07 -2.58
CA ILE A 83 -10.48 1.31 -2.98
C ILE A 83 -9.95 1.20 -4.41
N VAL A 84 -9.31 0.07 -4.75
CA VAL A 84 -8.68 -0.12 -6.07
C VAL A 84 -9.61 -0.65 -7.15
N GLY A 85 -10.69 -1.33 -6.74
CA GLY A 85 -11.60 -1.99 -7.66
C GLY A 85 -12.79 -1.10 -8.01
N PRO A 86 -12.94 -0.64 -9.28
CA PRO A 86 -14.16 0.07 -9.71
C PRO A 86 -15.42 -0.80 -9.57
N ALA A 87 -15.25 -2.13 -9.47
CA ALA A 87 -16.35 -3.08 -9.27
C ALA A 87 -16.86 -3.13 -7.82
N MET A 88 -16.07 -2.71 -6.83
CA MET A 88 -16.46 -2.74 -5.42
C MET A 88 -16.81 -1.33 -4.94
N GLY A 89 -15.87 -0.38 -4.94
CA GLY A 89 -16.13 1.02 -4.63
C GLY A 89 -17.01 1.24 -3.39
N THR A 90 -17.89 2.23 -3.46
CA THR A 90 -18.87 2.54 -2.40
C THR A 90 -19.89 1.42 -2.17
N THR A 91 -20.20 0.61 -3.20
CA THR A 91 -21.11 -0.55 -3.09
C THR A 91 -20.53 -1.63 -2.18
N GLY A 92 -19.24 -1.92 -2.31
CA GLY A 92 -18.53 -2.89 -1.47
C GLY A 92 -18.47 -2.45 -0.02
N ILE A 93 -18.20 -1.17 0.24
CA ILE A 93 -18.23 -0.59 1.59
C ILE A 93 -19.63 -0.67 2.18
N SER A 94 -20.65 -0.34 1.39
CA SER A 94 -22.06 -0.44 1.81
C SER A 94 -22.44 -1.89 2.13
N ALA A 95 -21.92 -2.86 1.37
CA ALA A 95 -22.12 -4.27 1.66
C ALA A 95 -21.44 -4.69 2.98
N MET A 96 -20.26 -4.18 3.32
CA MET A 96 -19.64 -4.44 4.62
C MET A 96 -20.48 -3.82 5.76
N ALA A 97 -20.90 -2.56 5.61
CA ALA A 97 -21.71 -1.85 6.60
C ALA A 97 -23.08 -2.51 6.85
N GLY A 98 -23.73 -2.96 5.78
CA GLY A 98 -25.05 -3.59 5.82
C GLY A 98 -25.04 -5.09 6.01
N ASN A 99 -23.89 -5.73 6.27
CA ASN A 99 -23.75 -7.19 6.33
C ASN A 99 -24.30 -7.89 5.05
N GLY A 100 -24.06 -7.26 3.90
CA GLY A 100 -24.49 -7.71 2.58
C GLY A 100 -23.69 -8.92 2.08
N ALA A 101 -24.31 -9.69 1.19
CA ALA A 101 -23.74 -10.93 0.64
C ALA A 101 -22.38 -10.72 -0.03
N GLN A 102 -22.19 -9.61 -0.76
CA GLN A 102 -20.92 -9.29 -1.41
C GLN A 102 -19.72 -9.29 -0.43
N TRP A 103 -19.87 -8.74 0.78
CA TRP A 103 -18.83 -8.79 1.79
C TRP A 103 -18.77 -10.15 2.50
N ARG A 104 -19.94 -10.69 2.88
CA ARG A 104 -19.98 -11.94 3.63
C ARG A 104 -19.33 -13.10 2.88
N ASP A 105 -19.61 -13.18 1.59
CA ASP A 105 -19.24 -14.30 0.74
C ASP A 105 -17.85 -14.11 0.11
N TRP A 106 -17.28 -12.90 0.15
CA TRP A 106 -15.91 -12.63 -0.31
C TRP A 106 -14.87 -13.43 0.49
N GLN A 107 -13.88 -14.00 -0.19
CA GLN A 107 -12.81 -14.80 0.43
C GLN A 107 -11.43 -14.23 0.08
N LEU A 108 -10.43 -14.54 0.90
CA LEU A 108 -9.04 -14.10 0.68
C LEU A 108 -8.49 -14.54 -0.70
N GLY A 109 -8.95 -15.67 -1.23
CA GLY A 109 -8.60 -16.12 -2.59
C GLY A 109 -9.16 -15.22 -3.71
N ASN A 110 -10.11 -14.32 -3.41
CA ASN A 110 -10.66 -13.35 -4.35
C ASN A 110 -9.89 -12.02 -4.36
N MET A 111 -8.88 -11.86 -3.51
CA MET A 111 -8.13 -10.61 -3.38
C MET A 111 -7.54 -10.15 -4.71
N SER A 112 -7.73 -8.86 -4.99
CA SER A 112 -7.15 -8.17 -6.15
C SER A 112 -5.62 -8.32 -6.22
N ASP A 113 -5.07 -8.15 -7.42
CA ASP A 113 -3.63 -7.95 -7.62
C ASP A 113 -3.22 -6.47 -7.51
N GLN A 114 -4.14 -5.58 -7.17
CA GLN A 114 -3.91 -4.14 -7.00
C GLN A 114 -3.84 -3.75 -5.53
N LEU A 115 -2.84 -2.94 -5.18
CA LEU A 115 -2.67 -2.31 -3.88
C LEU A 115 -3.11 -0.85 -3.97
N SER A 116 -3.88 -0.42 -2.98
CA SER A 116 -4.43 0.95 -2.91
C SER A 116 -3.38 2.02 -2.62
N GLY A 117 -2.19 1.65 -2.14
CA GLY A 117 -1.22 2.59 -1.56
C GLY A 117 -1.53 2.98 -0.10
N GLY A 118 -2.77 2.76 0.34
CA GLY A 118 -3.24 3.04 1.70
C GLY A 118 -2.94 1.92 2.71
N PRO A 119 -3.34 2.09 3.98
CA PRO A 119 -2.98 1.18 5.08
C PRO A 119 -3.41 -0.27 4.85
N TYR A 120 -4.53 -0.51 4.14
CA TYR A 120 -4.98 -1.86 3.81
C TYR A 120 -4.06 -2.60 2.83
N SER A 121 -3.22 -1.87 2.08
CA SER A 121 -2.21 -2.46 1.18
C SER A 121 -1.18 -3.27 1.95
N VAL A 122 -0.86 -2.87 3.19
CA VAL A 122 0.08 -3.58 4.06
C VAL A 122 -0.40 -4.99 4.35
N VAL A 123 -1.69 -5.14 4.67
CA VAL A 123 -2.29 -6.44 4.98
C VAL A 123 -2.51 -7.25 3.70
N SER A 124 -2.88 -6.59 2.60
CA SER A 124 -3.07 -7.26 1.31
C SER A 124 -1.76 -7.82 0.77
N ALA A 125 -0.65 -7.09 0.95
CA ALA A 125 0.68 -7.56 0.62
C ALA A 125 1.08 -8.78 1.47
N LEU A 126 0.89 -8.71 2.79
CA LEU A 126 1.13 -9.85 3.69
C LEU A 126 0.25 -11.06 3.34
N ALA A 127 -1.02 -10.85 3.00
CA ALA A 127 -1.92 -11.92 2.58
C ALA A 127 -1.46 -12.57 1.26
N ASN A 128 -0.95 -11.78 0.31
CA ASN A 128 -0.42 -12.30 -0.95
C ASN A 128 0.88 -13.10 -0.73
N PHE A 129 1.69 -12.73 0.27
CA PHE A 129 2.86 -13.50 0.67
C PHE A 129 2.47 -14.92 1.10
N PHE A 130 1.42 -15.08 1.93
CA PHE A 130 1.00 -16.40 2.41
C PHE A 130 0.11 -17.18 1.44
N TRP A 131 -0.75 -16.52 0.68
CA TRP A 131 -1.81 -17.19 -0.10
C TRP A 131 -1.87 -16.77 -1.58
N GLY A 132 -0.99 -15.86 -2.00
CA GLY A 132 -0.89 -15.42 -3.39
C GLY A 132 -0.03 -16.33 -4.27
N ASN A 133 0.67 -17.32 -3.69
CA ASN A 133 1.49 -18.29 -4.44
C ASN A 133 2.51 -17.64 -5.40
N GLY A 134 3.15 -16.54 -4.97
CA GLY A 134 4.12 -15.82 -5.80
C GLY A 134 3.51 -14.88 -6.84
N ARG A 135 2.18 -14.73 -6.86
CA ARG A 135 1.46 -13.84 -7.79
C ARG A 135 1.98 -12.40 -7.66
N PRO A 136 2.35 -11.73 -8.76
CA PRO A 136 2.71 -10.31 -8.74
C PRO A 136 1.56 -9.45 -8.21
N MET A 137 1.90 -8.40 -7.47
CA MET A 137 0.95 -7.32 -7.16
C MET A 137 1.37 -6.03 -7.85
N ASN A 138 0.47 -5.05 -7.85
CA ASN A 138 0.61 -3.80 -8.58
C ASN A 138 0.23 -2.64 -7.67
N VAL A 139 0.94 -1.53 -7.76
CA VAL A 139 0.58 -0.28 -7.10
C VAL A 139 0.87 0.89 -8.06
N ASP A 140 0.01 1.90 -8.09
CA ASP A 140 0.29 3.14 -8.81
C ASP A 140 1.29 3.98 -8.04
N ILE A 141 2.34 4.49 -8.71
CA ILE A 141 3.34 5.37 -8.12
C ILE A 141 2.72 6.64 -7.50
N ASN A 142 1.58 7.09 -8.02
CA ASN A 142 0.85 8.25 -7.51
C ASN A 142 0.17 7.96 -6.15
N ASN A 143 0.01 6.68 -5.78
CA ASN A 143 -0.68 6.28 -4.55
C ASN A 143 0.28 5.94 -3.40
N ILE A 144 1.60 5.92 -3.63
CA ILE A 144 2.60 5.56 -2.61
C ILE A 144 3.17 6.78 -1.86
N GLY A 145 2.66 7.98 -2.13
CA GLY A 145 2.90 9.17 -1.31
C GLY A 145 4.33 9.74 -1.39
N LEU A 146 5.05 9.52 -2.49
CA LEU A 146 6.39 10.07 -2.68
C LEU A 146 6.38 11.60 -2.70
N GLN A 147 7.28 12.22 -1.92
CA GLN A 147 7.50 13.66 -1.85
C GLN A 147 8.97 13.95 -2.14
N LEU A 148 9.30 13.80 -3.42
CA LEU A 148 10.66 13.94 -3.92
C LEU A 148 11.18 15.36 -3.70
N ALA A 149 12.43 15.45 -3.27
CA ALA A 149 13.15 16.70 -3.13
C ALA A 149 14.64 16.48 -3.41
N PRO A 150 15.38 17.46 -3.96
CA PRO A 150 16.79 17.33 -4.32
C PRO A 150 17.67 16.69 -3.25
N GLN A 151 17.50 17.11 -1.99
CA GLN A 151 18.26 16.63 -0.84
C GLN A 151 17.94 15.18 -0.42
N LYS A 152 16.81 14.63 -0.88
CA LYS A 152 16.42 13.23 -0.64
C LYS A 152 16.87 12.31 -1.78
N ILE A 153 17.34 12.86 -2.90
CA ILE A 153 17.71 12.10 -4.09
C ILE A 153 19.23 11.94 -4.14
N LEU A 154 19.69 10.72 -3.87
CA LEU A 154 21.11 10.38 -3.97
C LEU A 154 21.62 10.61 -5.40
N GLY A 155 22.73 11.31 -5.53
CA GLY A 155 23.35 11.64 -6.82
C GLY A 155 22.77 12.85 -7.54
N PHE A 156 21.72 13.51 -7.01
CA PHE A 156 21.16 14.71 -7.63
C PHE A 156 22.16 15.89 -7.62
N ASN A 157 22.87 16.07 -6.50
CA ASN A 157 23.87 17.12 -6.39
C ASN A 157 25.04 16.91 -7.37
N ASP A 158 25.40 15.67 -7.67
CA ASP A 158 26.44 15.38 -8.67
C ASP A 158 26.00 15.78 -10.08
N GLN A 159 24.70 15.62 -10.41
CA GLN A 159 24.13 16.13 -11.65
C GLN A 159 24.22 17.66 -11.72
N LEU A 160 23.92 18.36 -10.62
CA LEU A 160 24.05 19.82 -10.53
C LEU A 160 25.51 20.28 -10.69
N MET A 161 26.45 19.60 -10.03
CA MET A 161 27.86 19.98 -10.05
C MET A 161 28.53 19.69 -11.40
N ALA A 162 28.04 18.70 -12.16
CA ALA A 162 28.48 18.45 -13.53
C ALA A 162 28.12 19.61 -14.49
N MET A 163 27.18 20.48 -14.11
CA MET A 163 26.77 21.64 -14.90
C MET A 163 27.65 22.86 -14.58
N SER A 164 28.84 22.89 -15.18
CA SER A 164 29.83 23.94 -14.94
C SER A 164 29.53 25.29 -15.61
N ALA A 165 28.55 25.35 -16.52
CA ALA A 165 28.20 26.56 -17.26
C ALA A 165 26.67 26.73 -17.35
N PRO A 166 26.18 27.96 -17.60
CA PRO A 166 24.77 28.18 -17.93
C PRO A 166 24.38 27.38 -19.18
N GLY A 167 23.19 26.78 -19.17
CA GLY A 167 22.73 25.93 -20.25
C GLY A 167 21.59 25.00 -19.85
N SER A 168 21.23 24.12 -20.79
CA SER A 168 20.18 23.12 -20.63
C SER A 168 20.79 21.73 -20.77
N TYR A 169 20.50 20.84 -19.82
CA TYR A 169 21.14 19.53 -19.71
C TYR A 169 20.07 18.46 -19.53
N ASN A 170 20.17 17.39 -20.32
CA ASN A 170 19.32 16.22 -20.12
C ASN A 170 19.81 15.44 -18.90
N VAL A 171 18.88 15.12 -18.01
CA VAL A 171 19.15 14.32 -16.81
C VAL A 171 18.45 12.98 -16.97
N SER A 172 19.20 11.91 -16.74
CA SER A 172 18.68 10.56 -16.54
C SER A 172 19.41 9.97 -15.34
N LEU A 173 18.70 9.86 -14.21
CA LEU A 173 19.26 9.43 -12.93
C LEU A 173 18.45 8.27 -12.36
N LYS A 174 19.12 7.14 -12.15
CA LYS A 174 18.58 6.00 -11.41
C LYS A 174 19.09 6.03 -9.98
N PHE A 175 18.20 5.92 -8.99
CA PHE A 175 18.57 6.02 -7.58
C PHE A 175 17.68 5.13 -6.71
N ALA A 176 18.24 4.68 -5.59
CA ALA A 176 17.46 4.06 -4.52
C ALA A 176 16.74 5.13 -3.71
N TYR A 177 15.53 4.84 -3.24
CA TYR A 177 14.71 5.75 -2.46
C TYR A 177 14.00 4.99 -1.34
N ASP A 178 14.28 5.37 -0.10
CA ASP A 178 13.56 4.84 1.06
C ASP A 178 12.18 5.49 1.13
N THR A 179 11.10 4.74 0.88
CA THR A 179 9.74 5.32 0.91
C THR A 179 9.37 5.78 2.32
N GLY A 180 10.04 5.30 3.37
CA GLY A 180 9.79 5.64 4.77
C GLY A 180 10.08 7.11 5.12
N VAL A 181 10.83 7.81 4.27
CA VAL A 181 11.06 9.26 4.43
C VAL A 181 9.81 10.11 4.11
N ASP A 182 8.85 9.54 3.38
CA ASP A 182 7.63 10.24 2.95
C ASP A 182 6.34 9.54 3.41
N SER A 183 6.32 8.20 3.37
CA SER A 183 5.15 7.38 3.70
C SER A 183 5.56 6.13 4.47
N LEU A 184 5.26 6.12 5.77
CA LEU A 184 5.41 4.93 6.61
C LEU A 184 4.58 3.75 6.08
N VAL A 185 3.38 4.03 5.54
CA VAL A 185 2.49 2.99 4.99
C VAL A 185 3.15 2.30 3.80
N SER A 186 3.68 3.07 2.84
CA SER A 186 4.37 2.53 1.68
C SER A 186 5.61 1.75 2.09
N ASN A 187 6.33 2.24 3.11
CA ASN A 187 7.52 1.57 3.62
C ASN A 187 7.24 0.17 4.19
N TYR A 188 6.05 -0.06 4.75
CA TYR A 188 5.70 -1.36 5.33
C TYR A 188 5.58 -2.48 4.30
N TYR A 189 5.40 -2.17 3.02
CA TYR A 189 5.32 -3.18 1.97
C TYR A 189 6.22 -2.96 0.76
N LEU A 190 6.90 -1.80 0.65
CA LEU A 190 7.88 -1.52 -0.41
C LEU A 190 9.30 -1.29 0.13
N GLY A 191 9.45 -0.93 1.41
CA GLY A 191 10.76 -0.60 1.98
C GLY A 191 11.53 0.47 1.18
N SER A 192 12.71 0.11 0.69
CA SER A 192 13.50 0.95 -0.21
C SER A 192 13.33 0.49 -1.66
N ILE A 193 12.84 1.39 -2.51
CA ILE A 193 12.57 1.13 -3.91
C ILE A 193 13.64 1.72 -4.82
N THR A 194 13.61 1.36 -6.10
CA THR A 194 14.45 1.99 -7.11
C THR A 194 13.61 2.87 -8.04
N LEU A 195 14.03 4.11 -8.22
CA LEU A 195 13.38 5.10 -9.07
C LEU A 195 14.26 5.51 -10.25
N GLN A 196 13.63 5.89 -11.35
CA GLN A 196 14.25 6.51 -12.52
C GLN A 196 13.68 7.92 -12.68
N MET A 197 14.54 8.95 -12.62
CA MET A 197 14.20 10.32 -12.95
C MET A 197 14.74 10.68 -14.34
N GLU A 198 13.90 11.29 -15.16
CA GLU A 198 14.26 11.76 -16.50
C GLU A 198 13.69 13.15 -16.75
N GLY A 199 14.49 14.05 -17.30
CA GLY A 199 14.04 15.41 -17.57
C GLY A 199 15.15 16.33 -18.01
N THR A 200 14.92 17.63 -17.82
CA THR A 200 15.84 18.68 -18.21
C THR A 200 16.17 19.57 -17.02
N LEU A 201 17.46 19.82 -16.82
CA LEU A 201 17.98 20.76 -15.83
C LEU A 201 18.52 21.98 -16.56
N ASN A 202 17.97 23.15 -16.24
CA ASN A 202 18.38 24.43 -16.79
C ASN A 202 19.14 25.21 -15.72
N ARG A 203 20.30 25.77 -16.07
CA ARG A 203 21.05 26.69 -15.21
C ARG A 203 21.26 28.01 -15.92
N ASP A 204 20.95 29.11 -15.26
CA ASP A 204 21.13 30.45 -15.80
C ASP A 204 22.51 31.04 -15.46
N ALA A 205 22.80 32.22 -16.00
CA ALA A 205 24.06 32.93 -15.78
C ALA A 205 24.26 33.41 -14.34
N SER A 206 23.20 33.51 -13.54
CA SER A 206 23.25 33.87 -12.12
C SER A 206 23.51 32.67 -11.20
N GLY A 207 23.50 31.46 -11.78
CA GLY A 207 23.69 30.19 -11.08
C GLY A 207 22.38 29.54 -10.62
N GLN A 208 21.24 30.23 -10.75
CA GLN A 208 19.92 29.65 -10.48
C GLN A 208 19.66 28.48 -11.42
N TRP A 209 18.98 27.48 -10.91
CA TRP A 209 18.68 26.28 -11.67
C TRP A 209 17.27 25.78 -11.45
N THR A 210 16.74 25.10 -12.47
CA THR A 210 15.43 24.46 -12.44
C THR A 210 15.51 23.10 -13.12
N PHE A 211 15.04 22.07 -12.43
CA PHE A 211 14.79 20.75 -13.01
C PHE A 211 13.30 20.61 -13.34
N ASN A 212 12.98 20.03 -14.50
CA ASN A 212 11.62 19.59 -14.83
C ASN A 212 11.68 18.21 -15.48
N GLY A 213 10.85 17.29 -15.01
CA GLY A 213 10.86 15.94 -15.54
C GLY A 213 9.76 15.03 -14.99
N VAL A 214 10.00 13.74 -15.15
CA VAL A 214 9.14 12.66 -14.69
C VAL A 214 9.93 11.66 -13.86
N VAL A 215 9.24 10.91 -13.01
CA VAL A 215 9.83 9.82 -12.23
C VAL A 215 9.00 8.55 -12.36
N ARG A 216 9.68 7.41 -12.57
CA ARG A 216 9.08 6.07 -12.69
C ARG A 216 9.69 5.10 -11.67
N GLY A 217 8.89 4.16 -11.21
CA GLY A 217 9.33 3.08 -10.32
C GLY A 217 9.81 1.87 -11.10
N TYR A 218 10.84 1.20 -10.61
CA TYR A 218 11.13 -0.17 -11.00
C TYR A 218 10.28 -1.15 -10.19
N GLN A 219 10.16 -2.38 -10.69
CA GLN A 219 9.59 -3.48 -9.91
C GLN A 219 10.39 -3.68 -8.63
N ASP A 220 9.67 -3.80 -7.53
CA ASP A 220 10.21 -4.12 -6.21
C ASP A 220 9.96 -5.59 -5.87
N LYS A 221 10.71 -6.11 -4.90
CA LYS A 221 10.53 -7.47 -4.39
C LYS A 221 9.97 -7.40 -2.98
N TYR A 222 8.74 -7.90 -2.81
CA TYR A 222 8.22 -8.15 -1.48
C TYR A 222 8.88 -9.39 -0.88
N ASP A 223 9.71 -9.18 0.13
CA ASP A 223 10.04 -10.19 1.11
C ASP A 223 9.54 -9.77 2.49
N PHE A 224 8.68 -10.60 3.10
CA PHE A 224 8.33 -10.37 4.49
C PHE A 224 9.57 -10.69 5.33
N ASN A 225 10.30 -9.66 5.71
CA ASN A 225 11.45 -9.77 6.59
C ASN A 225 11.14 -9.14 7.95
N ALA A 226 10.85 -9.98 8.94
CA ALA A 226 10.59 -9.58 10.32
C ALA A 226 11.68 -8.65 10.93
N SER A 227 12.91 -8.63 10.39
CA SER A 227 14.05 -7.87 10.93
C SER A 227 14.16 -6.41 10.47
N THR A 228 13.34 -5.93 9.53
CA THR A 228 13.47 -4.57 8.96
C THR A 228 12.45 -3.54 9.48
N HIS A 229 11.61 -3.92 10.44
CA HIS A 229 10.47 -3.11 10.92
C HIS A 229 10.82 -2.33 12.21
N ARG A 230 10.89 -0.98 12.18
CA ARG A 230 11.44 -0.12 13.28
C ARG A 230 10.46 0.83 14.00
N THR A 231 9.15 0.73 13.80
CA THR A 231 8.11 1.58 14.47
C THR A 231 7.03 0.72 15.17
N LYS A 232 6.11 1.30 15.96
CA LYS A 232 5.10 0.52 16.71
C LYS A 232 4.14 -0.29 15.84
N THR A 233 3.62 0.27 14.74
CA THR A 233 2.82 -0.50 13.76
C THR A 233 3.66 -1.56 13.04
N ASN A 234 4.96 -1.32 12.93
CA ASN A 234 5.97 -2.24 12.41
C ASN A 234 6.15 -3.45 13.37
N GLU A 235 6.12 -3.24 14.69
CA GLU A 235 6.10 -4.32 15.69
C GLU A 235 4.81 -5.15 15.57
N ASP A 236 3.66 -4.50 15.40
CA ASP A 236 2.38 -5.19 15.24
C ASP A 236 2.38 -6.09 14.00
N MET A 237 2.78 -5.54 12.83
CA MET A 237 2.82 -6.31 11.58
C MET A 237 3.87 -7.42 11.61
N THR A 238 5.00 -7.20 12.28
CA THR A 238 6.00 -8.25 12.52
C THR A 238 5.41 -9.36 13.39
N THR A 239 4.71 -9.01 14.46
CA THR A 239 4.04 -9.96 15.36
C THR A 239 3.00 -10.79 14.62
N ILE A 240 2.15 -10.13 13.83
CA ILE A 240 1.11 -10.77 13.01
C ILE A 240 1.74 -11.70 11.96
N GLY A 241 2.72 -11.22 11.20
CA GLY A 241 3.36 -12.01 10.15
C GLY A 241 4.14 -13.21 10.71
N ASN A 242 4.81 -13.07 11.86
CA ASN A 242 5.47 -14.19 12.54
C ASN A 242 4.47 -15.25 13.00
N PHE A 243 3.34 -14.83 13.58
CA PHE A 243 2.29 -15.76 13.99
C PHE A 243 1.70 -16.52 12.78
N LEU A 244 1.39 -15.81 11.70
CA LEU A 244 0.93 -16.44 10.46
C LEU A 244 2.00 -17.36 9.85
N GLY A 245 3.28 -17.00 9.93
CA GLY A 245 4.41 -17.81 9.46
C GLY A 245 4.61 -19.12 10.24
N GLN A 246 4.06 -19.25 11.45
CA GLN A 246 4.01 -20.53 12.17
C GLN A 246 2.93 -21.47 11.61
N GLN A 247 1.95 -20.94 10.88
CA GLN A 247 0.78 -21.67 10.36
C GLN A 247 0.84 -21.88 8.84
N PHE A 248 1.44 -20.94 8.12
CA PHE A 248 1.45 -20.89 6.66
C PHE A 248 2.87 -20.63 6.13
N GLN A 249 3.20 -21.27 5.01
CA GLN A 249 4.44 -20.98 4.29
C GLN A 249 4.22 -19.80 3.35
N GLY A 250 5.05 -18.77 3.47
CA GLY A 250 5.02 -17.63 2.59
C GLY A 250 5.94 -17.77 1.38
N VAL A 251 5.60 -17.06 0.30
CA VAL A 251 6.33 -17.02 -0.97
C VAL A 251 6.55 -15.55 -1.34
N THR A 252 7.81 -15.16 -1.51
CA THR A 252 8.17 -13.82 -1.99
C THR A 252 7.62 -13.59 -3.39
N TYR A 253 7.21 -12.36 -3.70
CA TYR A 253 6.61 -12.03 -4.99
C TYR A 253 6.98 -10.60 -5.42
N PRO A 254 6.91 -10.28 -6.71
CA PRO A 254 7.20 -8.94 -7.18
C PRO A 254 6.03 -7.98 -6.96
N ILE A 255 6.33 -6.71 -6.65
CA ILE A 255 5.38 -5.61 -6.68
C ILE A 255 5.75 -4.67 -7.84
N ASN A 256 4.87 -4.53 -8.80
CA ASN A 256 5.03 -3.59 -9.90
C ASN A 256 4.60 -2.19 -9.44
N ILE A 257 5.52 -1.23 -9.52
CA ILE A 257 5.22 0.19 -9.30
C ILE A 257 4.91 0.81 -10.67
N ASN A 258 3.63 0.92 -10.98
CA ASN A 258 3.11 1.34 -12.28
C ASN A 258 2.92 2.85 -12.37
N GLY A 259 2.83 3.36 -13.59
CA GLY A 259 2.61 4.78 -13.86
C GLY A 259 3.89 5.63 -13.79
N GLN A 260 3.71 6.95 -13.75
CA GLN A 260 4.79 7.91 -13.58
C GLN A 260 4.30 9.10 -12.76
N LEU A 261 5.20 9.73 -12.00
CA LEU A 261 4.98 11.05 -11.42
C LEU A 261 5.28 12.09 -12.49
N ASP A 262 4.24 12.82 -12.90
CA ASP A 262 4.35 13.90 -13.88
C ASP A 262 4.65 15.24 -13.20
N GLY A 263 5.29 16.16 -13.93
CA GLY A 263 5.48 17.54 -13.47
C GLY A 263 6.43 17.69 -12.28
N VAL A 264 7.35 16.75 -12.08
CA VAL A 264 8.36 16.85 -11.02
C VAL A 264 9.26 18.04 -11.34
N SER A 265 9.19 19.06 -10.48
CA SER A 265 9.92 20.31 -10.66
C SER A 265 10.68 20.69 -9.38
N PHE A 266 11.95 21.00 -9.52
CA PHE A 266 12.81 21.49 -8.45
C PHE A 266 13.47 22.79 -8.88
N SER A 267 13.78 23.68 -7.94
CA SER A 267 14.54 24.89 -8.22
C SER A 267 15.45 25.23 -7.05
N GLY A 268 16.55 25.92 -7.34
CA GLY A 268 17.52 26.37 -6.35
C GLY A 268 18.61 27.24 -6.96
N GLN A 269 19.64 27.52 -6.18
CA GLN A 269 20.82 28.30 -6.57
C GLN A 269 22.10 27.56 -6.22
#